data_AF-A0A5C4J0P7-F1
#
_entry.id   AF-A0A5C4J0P7-F1
#
_cell.length_a   1.000
_cell.length_b   1.000
_cell.length_c   1.000
_cell.angle_alpha   90.00
_cell.angle_beta   90.00
_cell.angle_gamma   90.00
#
_symmetry.space_group_name_H-M   'P 1'
#
loop_
_entity.id
_entity.type
_entity.pdbx_description
1 polymer ?
#
loop_
_entity_poly.entity_id
_entity_poly.type
_entity_poly.pdbx_seq_one_letter_code
_entity_poly.pdbx_strand_id
1 'polypeptide(L)'
;TSPPTRGLRAAARVYAGWGFSQAFYWDRLYEQLGYSSLEDFLVGFWEGFFLDDRDANNLLTMLWTWQNSDVGRTPGFNGDTKAALASIKAKTLVMPGEKDLYFPPEDEAWAVQHIPGAELRVIPSVWGHFAGHGSNPVDTAFIDTALKELLAR
;
A
#
# COMPACT_ATOMS: atom_id res chain seq x y z
N THR A 1 11.06 28.07 9.68
CA THR A 1 9.65 27.88 10.09
C THR A 1 9.55 26.61 10.92
N SER A 2 8.62 26.50 11.86
CA SER A 2 8.41 25.27 12.63
C SER A 2 7.57 24.25 11.85
N PRO A 3 7.75 22.93 12.07
CA PRO A 3 6.92 21.91 11.43
C PRO A 3 5.42 22.06 11.76
N PRO A 4 4.51 21.81 10.80
CA PRO A 4 3.07 21.94 11.01
C PRO A 4 2.48 20.71 11.73
N THR A 5 2.84 20.51 13.00
CA THR A 5 2.50 19.31 13.79
C THR A 5 0.99 19.02 13.85
N ARG A 6 0.15 20.05 13.93
CA ARG A 6 -1.31 19.89 13.87
C ARG A 6 -1.78 19.28 12.54
N GLY A 7 -1.16 19.69 11.43
CA GLY A 7 -1.46 19.14 10.09
C GLY A 7 -1.01 17.69 9.95
N LEU A 8 0.17 17.35 10.49
CA LEU A 8 0.70 15.98 10.49
C LEU A 8 -0.20 15.02 11.31
N ARG A 9 -0.66 15.43 12.50
CA ARG A 9 -1.63 14.63 13.29
C ARG A 9 -2.96 14.47 12.57
N ALA A 10 -3.45 15.51 11.89
CA ALA A 10 -4.68 15.41 11.10
C ALA A 10 -4.52 14.43 9.94
N ALA A 11 -3.39 14.47 9.21
CA ALA A 11 -3.09 13.53 8.15
C ALA A 11 -3.03 12.08 8.67
N ALA A 12 -2.39 11.85 9.82
CA ALA A 12 -2.36 10.56 10.49
C ALA A 12 -3.76 10.00 10.76
N ARG A 13 -4.66 10.81 11.32
CA ARG A 13 -6.04 10.39 11.62
C ARG A 13 -6.85 10.10 10.38
N VAL A 14 -6.63 10.85 9.29
CA VAL A 14 -7.22 10.54 8.00
C VAL A 14 -6.71 9.20 7.51
N TYR A 15 -5.39 8.98 7.47
CA TYR A 15 -4.77 7.75 6.98
C TYR A 15 -5.17 6.52 7.80
N ALA A 16 -5.37 6.67 9.11
CA ALA A 16 -5.86 5.60 9.97
C ALA A 16 -7.17 4.97 9.51
N GLY A 17 -8.05 5.73 8.84
CA GLY A 17 -9.32 5.21 8.35
C GLY A 17 -9.22 4.20 7.19
N TRP A 18 -8.07 4.12 6.51
CA TRP A 18 -7.95 3.41 5.24
C TRP A 18 -6.58 2.74 4.99
N GLY A 19 -5.58 2.96 5.86
CA GLY A 19 -4.30 2.24 5.79
C GLY A 19 -4.43 0.76 6.19
N PHE A 20 -5.07 0.47 7.32
CA PHE A 20 -5.52 -0.91 7.63
C PHE A 20 -6.92 -1.14 7.08
N SER A 21 -7.48 -2.34 7.28
CA SER A 21 -8.87 -2.61 6.93
C SER A 21 -9.83 -2.42 8.09
N GLN A 22 -11.12 -2.36 7.78
CA GLN A 22 -12.19 -2.41 8.77
C GLN A 22 -12.13 -3.68 9.64
N ALA A 23 -11.76 -4.84 9.06
CA ALA A 23 -11.63 -6.10 9.77
C ALA A 23 -10.46 -6.08 10.78
N PHE A 24 -9.32 -5.46 10.41
CA PHE A 24 -8.18 -5.27 11.33
C PHE A 24 -8.60 -4.55 12.63
N TYR A 25 -9.42 -3.48 12.49
CA TYR A 25 -9.92 -2.74 13.65
C TYR A 25 -11.01 -3.49 14.41
N TRP A 26 -11.92 -4.17 13.70
CA TRP A 26 -12.98 -4.98 14.32
C TRP A 26 -12.40 -6.08 15.20
N ASP A 27 -11.40 -6.79 14.69
CA ASP A 27 -10.71 -7.89 15.38
C ASP A 27 -9.62 -7.40 16.35
N ARG A 28 -9.44 -6.07 16.48
CA ARG A 28 -8.49 -5.42 17.39
C ARG A 28 -7.05 -5.90 17.23
N LEU A 29 -6.61 -6.14 16.00
CA LEU A 29 -5.27 -6.66 15.73
C LEU A 29 -4.15 -5.71 16.15
N TYR A 30 -4.45 -4.42 16.38
CA TYR A 30 -3.54 -3.48 17.01
C TYR A 30 -3.10 -3.89 18.43
N GLU A 31 -3.88 -4.71 19.14
CA GLU A 31 -3.48 -5.26 20.44
C GLU A 31 -2.30 -6.24 20.31
N GLN A 32 -2.22 -6.97 19.19
CA GLN A 32 -1.10 -7.87 18.89
C GLN A 32 0.18 -7.10 18.57
N LEU A 33 0.05 -5.83 18.15
CA LEU A 33 1.16 -4.90 17.96
C LEU A 33 1.62 -4.24 19.28
N GLY A 34 0.99 -4.58 20.41
CA GLY A 34 1.36 -4.10 21.74
C GLY A 34 0.61 -2.84 22.19
N TYR A 35 -0.41 -2.39 21.46
CA TYR A 35 -1.21 -1.22 21.85
C TYR A 35 -2.39 -1.63 22.74
N SER A 36 -2.61 -0.87 23.80
CA SER A 36 -3.59 -1.20 24.85
C SER A 36 -5.03 -0.84 24.50
N SER A 37 -5.24 0.02 23.49
CA SER A 37 -6.55 0.47 23.03
C SER A 37 -6.48 1.03 21.61
N LEU A 38 -7.63 1.27 21.00
CA LEU A 38 -7.69 1.95 19.71
C LEU A 38 -7.03 3.33 19.78
N GLU A 39 -7.33 4.14 20.80
CA GLU A 39 -6.77 5.50 20.89
C GLU A 39 -5.25 5.47 21.11
N ASP A 40 -4.76 4.52 21.92
CA ASP A 40 -3.32 4.28 22.09
C ASP A 40 -2.65 3.92 20.76
N PHE A 41 -3.29 3.07 19.95
CA PHE A 41 -2.81 2.76 18.60
C PHE A 41 -2.83 3.99 17.67
N LEU A 42 -3.91 4.77 17.66
CA LEU A 42 -4.01 5.95 16.81
C LEU A 42 -2.98 7.03 17.18
N VAL A 43 -2.65 7.20 18.45
CA VAL A 43 -1.59 8.14 18.87
C VAL A 43 -0.21 7.55 18.67
N GLY A 44 0.05 6.35 19.22
CA GLY A 44 1.37 5.76 19.27
C GLY A 44 1.87 5.30 17.90
N PHE A 45 1.01 4.68 17.10
CA PHE A 45 1.37 4.24 15.75
C PHE A 45 1.12 5.34 14.72
N TRP A 46 -0.15 5.76 14.55
CA TRP A 46 -0.50 6.61 13.41
C TRP A 46 0.05 8.03 13.55
N GLU A 47 -0.18 8.72 14.67
CA GLU A 47 0.41 10.04 14.85
C GLU A 47 1.94 9.96 14.99
N GLY A 48 2.46 8.93 15.66
CA GLY A 48 3.90 8.65 15.71
C GLY A 48 4.54 8.54 14.33
N PHE A 49 3.92 7.80 13.39
CA PHE A 49 4.39 7.61 12.02
C PHE A 49 4.47 8.91 11.20
N PHE A 50 3.62 9.90 11.49
CA PHE A 50 3.66 11.19 10.79
C PHE A 50 4.49 12.26 11.53
N LEU A 51 4.86 12.01 12.78
CA LEU A 51 5.64 12.93 13.63
C LEU A 51 7.09 12.46 13.83
N ASP A 52 7.53 11.42 13.13
CA ASP A 52 8.88 10.84 13.15
C ASP A 52 9.91 11.68 12.36
N ASP A 53 9.91 13.00 12.58
CA ASP A 53 10.76 13.99 11.90
C ASP A 53 10.58 14.08 10.37
N ARG A 54 9.50 13.51 9.81
CA ARG A 54 9.11 13.72 8.41
C ARG A 54 8.84 15.20 8.11
N ASP A 55 9.41 15.66 7.00
CA ASP A 55 9.12 16.98 6.46
C ASP A 55 7.76 16.99 5.74
N ALA A 56 6.92 17.98 6.06
CA ALA A 56 5.58 18.09 5.49
C ALA A 56 5.59 18.40 3.99
N ASN A 57 6.60 19.10 3.47
CA ASN A 57 6.69 19.35 2.03
C ASN A 57 7.10 18.09 1.29
N ASN A 58 7.99 17.27 1.85
CA ASN A 58 8.29 15.95 1.29
C ASN A 58 7.03 15.08 1.18
N LEU A 59 6.18 15.07 2.21
CA LEU A 59 4.89 14.36 2.17
C LEU A 59 3.97 14.90 1.07
N LEU A 60 3.87 16.23 0.91
CA LEU A 60 3.08 16.84 -0.17
C LEU A 60 3.65 16.54 -1.55
N THR A 61 4.98 16.51 -1.70
CA THR A 61 5.64 16.11 -2.94
C THR A 61 5.36 14.65 -3.27
N MET A 62 5.46 13.74 -2.30
CA MET A 62 5.11 12.33 -2.48
C MET A 62 3.64 12.15 -2.85
N LEU A 63 2.74 12.88 -2.19
CA LEU A 63 1.31 12.86 -2.50
C LEU A 63 1.04 13.37 -3.92
N TRP A 64 1.70 14.44 -4.34
CA TRP A 64 1.59 14.94 -5.71
C TRP A 64 2.06 13.89 -6.72
N THR A 65 3.19 13.20 -6.45
CA THR A 65 3.66 12.10 -7.29
C THR A 65 2.65 10.96 -7.36
N TRP A 66 2.07 10.56 -6.22
CA TRP A 66 1.04 9.52 -6.17
C TRP A 66 -0.19 9.90 -7.00
N GLN A 67 -0.75 11.09 -6.79
CA GLN A 67 -1.94 11.57 -7.51
C GLN A 67 -1.75 11.70 -9.02
N ASN A 68 -0.53 11.89 -9.49
CA ASN A 68 -0.22 12.15 -10.90
C ASN A 68 0.51 10.99 -11.59
N SER A 69 0.65 9.84 -10.94
CA SER A 69 1.29 8.66 -11.51
C SER A 69 0.40 8.03 -12.59
N ASP A 70 0.91 7.95 -13.82
CA ASP A 70 0.22 7.29 -14.94
C ASP A 70 1.27 6.77 -15.94
N VAL A 71 1.37 5.45 -16.06
CA VAL A 71 2.31 4.79 -16.99
C VAL A 71 2.00 5.07 -18.45
N GLY A 72 0.75 5.40 -18.80
CA GLY A 72 0.35 5.78 -20.16
C GLY A 72 0.98 7.09 -20.63
N ARG A 73 1.41 7.94 -19.69
CA ARG A 73 2.15 9.19 -19.99
C ARG A 73 3.64 8.97 -20.24
N THR A 74 4.13 7.74 -20.16
CA THR A 74 5.50 7.40 -20.54
C THR A 74 5.73 7.74 -22.02
N PRO A 75 6.89 8.35 -22.39
CA PRO A 75 7.15 8.73 -23.79
C PRO A 75 6.96 7.56 -24.75
N GLY A 76 6.14 7.76 -25.79
CA GLY A 76 5.80 6.74 -26.79
C GLY A 76 4.39 6.15 -26.66
N PHE A 77 3.72 6.30 -25.52
CA PHE A 77 2.37 5.74 -25.32
C PHE A 77 1.23 6.77 -25.45
N ASN A 78 1.52 8.08 -25.42
CA ASN A 78 0.55 9.15 -25.69
C ASN A 78 -0.73 9.10 -24.83
N GLY A 79 -0.62 8.69 -23.57
CA GLY A 79 -1.75 8.51 -22.66
C GLY A 79 -2.42 7.15 -22.75
N ASP A 80 -1.93 6.22 -23.57
CA ASP A 80 -2.45 4.86 -23.66
C ASP A 80 -1.85 3.97 -22.57
N THR A 81 -2.52 3.94 -21.41
CA THR A 81 -2.15 3.08 -20.27
C THR A 81 -2.12 1.59 -20.66
N LYS A 82 -3.03 1.12 -21.52
CA LYS A 82 -3.09 -0.29 -21.93
C LYS A 82 -1.89 -0.66 -22.79
N ALA A 83 -1.52 0.18 -23.75
CA ALA A 83 -0.33 -0.02 -24.55
C ALA A 83 0.94 0.01 -23.69
N ALA A 84 1.00 0.90 -22.68
CA ALA A 84 2.10 0.95 -21.73
C ALA A 84 2.23 -0.36 -20.92
N LEU A 85 1.13 -0.85 -20.34
CA LEU A 85 1.10 -2.13 -19.61
C LEU A 85 1.46 -3.31 -20.53
N ALA A 86 0.95 -3.33 -21.76
CA ALA A 86 1.23 -4.36 -22.76
C ALA A 86 2.69 -4.40 -23.20
N SER A 87 3.44 -3.32 -22.99
CA SER A 87 4.86 -3.23 -23.36
C SER A 87 5.81 -3.88 -22.36
N ILE A 88 5.33 -4.24 -21.15
CA ILE A 88 6.14 -4.83 -20.10
C ILE A 88 6.67 -6.20 -20.54
N LYS A 89 7.99 -6.39 -20.39
CA LYS A 89 8.70 -7.63 -20.74
C LYS A 89 9.19 -8.42 -19.52
N ALA A 90 9.25 -7.77 -18.35
CA ALA A 90 9.67 -8.42 -17.13
C ALA A 90 8.64 -9.48 -16.71
N LYS A 91 9.08 -10.56 -16.07
CA LYS A 91 8.17 -11.49 -15.39
C LYS A 91 7.50 -10.72 -14.25
N THR A 92 6.19 -10.57 -14.31
CA THR A 92 5.44 -9.73 -13.36
C THR A 92 4.54 -10.58 -12.49
N LEU A 93 4.67 -10.39 -11.17
CA LEU A 93 3.78 -10.94 -10.16
C LEU A 93 3.20 -9.78 -9.36
N VAL A 94 1.88 -9.62 -9.38
CA VAL A 94 1.16 -8.55 -8.70
C VAL A 94 0.45 -9.11 -7.48
N MET A 95 0.70 -8.51 -6.30
CA MET A 95 0.26 -9.07 -5.01
C MET A 95 -0.47 -8.01 -4.15
N PRO A 96 -1.72 -7.64 -4.49
CA PRO A 96 -2.51 -6.72 -3.66
C PRO A 96 -2.96 -7.39 -2.37
N GLY A 97 -3.19 -6.60 -1.32
CA GLY A 97 -3.86 -7.05 -0.11
C GLY A 97 -5.36 -7.25 -0.35
N GLU A 98 -5.94 -8.36 0.09
CA GLU A 98 -7.36 -8.67 -0.10
C GLU A 98 -8.30 -7.58 0.45
N LYS A 99 -7.90 -6.93 1.54
CA LYS A 99 -8.69 -5.88 2.21
C LYS A 99 -8.10 -4.48 2.06
N ASP A 100 -7.22 -4.26 1.08
CA ASP A 100 -6.73 -2.91 0.77
C ASP A 100 -7.91 -2.04 0.31
N LEU A 101 -8.00 -0.83 0.88
CA LEU A 101 -9.14 0.06 0.69
C LEU A 101 -8.92 1.11 -0.41
N TYR A 102 -7.69 1.27 -0.91
CA TYR A 102 -7.39 2.25 -1.96
C TYR A 102 -6.48 1.74 -3.09
N PHE A 103 -5.92 0.54 -2.94
CA PHE A 103 -5.40 -0.28 -4.05
C PHE A 103 -6.05 -1.67 -4.02
N PRO A 104 -7.37 -1.75 -4.29
CA PRO A 104 -8.13 -2.98 -4.15
C PRO A 104 -7.72 -4.03 -5.20
N PRO A 105 -7.87 -5.33 -4.91
CA PRO A 105 -7.49 -6.40 -5.84
C PRO A 105 -8.13 -6.31 -7.23
N GLU A 106 -9.32 -5.71 -7.34
CA GLU A 106 -10.04 -5.52 -8.59
C GLU A 106 -9.30 -4.56 -9.56
N ASP A 107 -8.68 -3.51 -9.03
CA ASP A 107 -7.90 -2.55 -9.83
C ASP A 107 -6.62 -3.22 -10.36
N GLU A 108 -5.96 -4.02 -9.52
CA GLU A 108 -4.80 -4.80 -9.93
C GLU A 108 -5.16 -5.93 -10.89
N ALA A 109 -6.32 -6.56 -10.74
CA ALA A 109 -6.82 -7.55 -11.69
C ALA A 109 -7.01 -6.93 -13.09
N TRP A 110 -7.52 -5.69 -13.16
CA TRP A 110 -7.58 -4.96 -14.43
C TRP A 110 -6.20 -4.71 -15.01
N ALA A 111 -5.21 -4.29 -14.21
CA ALA A 111 -3.85 -4.05 -14.69
C ALA A 111 -3.22 -5.35 -15.23
N VAL A 112 -3.31 -6.45 -14.47
CA VAL A 112 -2.76 -7.78 -14.84
C VAL A 112 -3.32 -8.29 -16.15
N GLN A 113 -4.60 -8.05 -16.46
CA GLN A 113 -5.21 -8.44 -17.75
C GLN A 113 -4.51 -7.82 -18.96
N HIS A 114 -3.81 -6.70 -18.79
CA HIS A 114 -3.12 -5.98 -19.85
C HIS A 114 -1.61 -6.21 -19.87
N ILE A 115 -1.03 -6.93 -18.89
CA ILE A 115 0.39 -7.22 -18.81
C ILE A 115 0.64 -8.66 -19.30
N PRO A 116 1.33 -8.88 -20.43
CA PRO A 116 1.55 -10.21 -20.98
C PRO A 116 2.29 -11.13 -20.00
N GLY A 117 1.64 -12.24 -19.64
CA GLY A 117 2.23 -13.25 -18.75
C GLY A 117 2.33 -12.82 -17.29
N ALA A 118 1.67 -11.73 -16.87
CA ALA A 118 1.58 -11.37 -15.47
C ALA A 118 0.67 -12.32 -14.68
N GLU A 119 1.00 -12.53 -13.42
CA GLU A 119 0.19 -13.29 -12.47
C GLU A 119 -0.36 -12.37 -11.39
N LEU A 120 -1.64 -12.55 -11.05
CA LEU A 120 -2.26 -11.94 -9.88
C LEU A 120 -2.24 -12.95 -8.73
N ARG A 121 -1.72 -12.53 -7.57
CA ARG A 121 -1.69 -13.36 -6.35
C ARG A 121 -2.04 -12.51 -5.14
N VAL A 122 -3.34 -12.42 -4.88
CA VAL A 122 -3.90 -11.65 -3.76
C VAL A 122 -3.40 -12.18 -2.43
N ILE A 123 -2.90 -11.30 -1.55
CA ILE A 123 -2.49 -11.63 -0.19
C ILE A 123 -3.77 -11.74 0.66
N PRO A 124 -4.12 -12.94 1.19
CA PRO A 124 -5.38 -13.18 1.91
C PRO A 124 -5.32 -12.63 3.34
N SER A 125 -5.20 -11.32 3.47
CA SER A 125 -4.93 -10.62 4.72
C SER A 125 -5.98 -9.58 5.03
N VAL A 126 -6.39 -9.55 6.29
CA VAL A 126 -7.23 -8.49 6.86
C VAL A 126 -6.44 -7.22 7.18
N TRP A 127 -5.12 -7.17 6.98
CA TRP A 127 -4.30 -6.02 7.35
C TRP A 127 -4.45 -4.83 6.39
N GLY A 128 -5.27 -4.97 5.35
CA GLY A 128 -5.48 -3.91 4.36
C GLY A 128 -4.22 -3.62 3.57
N HIS A 129 -3.91 -2.34 3.36
CA HIS A 129 -2.70 -1.93 2.65
C HIS A 129 -1.42 -2.41 3.35
N PHE A 130 -1.47 -2.55 4.68
CA PHE A 130 -0.32 -3.01 5.48
C PHE A 130 -0.02 -4.51 5.32
N ALA A 131 -0.81 -5.27 4.56
CA ALA A 131 -0.48 -6.65 4.22
C ALA A 131 0.89 -6.77 3.52
N GLY A 132 1.26 -5.78 2.70
CA GLY A 132 2.57 -5.72 2.04
C GLY A 132 3.70 -5.10 2.87
N HIS A 133 3.42 -4.60 4.07
CA HIS A 133 4.38 -3.78 4.85
C HIS A 133 5.46 -4.61 5.55
N GLY A 134 5.19 -5.88 5.85
CA GLY A 134 6.12 -6.77 6.57
C GLY A 134 5.96 -6.78 8.09
N SER A 135 4.90 -6.17 8.63
CA SER A 135 4.59 -6.21 10.07
C SER A 135 3.88 -7.48 10.52
N ASN A 136 3.27 -8.23 9.60
CA ASN A 136 2.57 -9.48 9.87
C ASN A 136 3.38 -10.67 9.32
N PRO A 137 3.95 -11.54 10.18
CA PRO A 137 4.75 -12.68 9.72
C PRO A 137 4.04 -13.63 8.76
N VAL A 138 2.71 -13.76 8.85
CA VAL A 138 1.91 -14.60 7.94
C VAL A 138 1.94 -14.03 6.53
N ASP A 139 1.72 -12.71 6.40
CA ASP A 139 1.74 -12.03 5.10
C ASP A 139 3.16 -12.01 4.53
N THR A 140 4.17 -11.77 5.37
CA THR A 140 5.58 -11.85 4.97
C THR A 140 5.93 -13.24 4.42
N ALA A 141 5.51 -14.32 5.08
CA ALA A 141 5.77 -15.68 4.61
C ALA A 141 5.09 -15.99 3.26
N PHE A 142 3.88 -15.45 3.05
CA PHE A 142 3.18 -15.54 1.77
C PHE A 142 3.95 -14.84 0.65
N ILE A 143 4.37 -13.59 0.89
CA ILE A 143 5.18 -12.80 -0.06
C ILE A 143 6.51 -13.51 -0.34
N ASP A 144 7.23 -13.95 0.69
CA ASP A 144 8.52 -14.63 0.55
C ASP A 144 8.43 -15.91 -0.29
N THR A 145 7.37 -16.69 -0.10
CA THR A 145 7.14 -17.92 -0.90
C THR A 145 6.92 -17.55 -2.37
N ALA A 146 6.09 -16.53 -2.60
CA ALA A 146 5.78 -16.06 -3.94
C ALA A 146 7.01 -15.47 -4.67
N LEU A 147 7.86 -14.74 -3.95
CA LEU A 147 9.13 -14.23 -4.47
C LEU A 147 10.11 -15.36 -4.80
N LYS A 148 10.25 -16.37 -3.94
CA LYS A 148 11.10 -17.54 -4.20
C LYS A 148 10.66 -18.29 -5.46
N GLU A 149 9.36 -18.47 -5.64
CA GLU A 149 8.81 -19.09 -6.85
C GLU A 149 9.09 -18.24 -8.11
N LEU A 150 8.93 -16.91 -8.04
CA LEU A 150 9.20 -16.02 -9.17
C LEU A 150 10.68 -16.05 -9.58
N LEU A 151 11.58 -16.01 -8.59
CA LEU A 151 13.04 -15.98 -8.80
C LEU A 151 13.62 -17.32 -9.25
N ALA A 152 12.91 -18.43 -9.05
CA ALA A 152 13.32 -19.75 -9.52
C ALA A 152 13.02 -20.02 -11.01
N ARG A 153 12.34 -19.09 -11.71
CA ARG A 153 11.88 -19.26 -13.10
C ARG A 153 12.89 -18.84 -14.15
#